data_AF-A0A543JRK6-F1
#
_entry.id   AF-A0A543JRK6-F1
#
_cell.length_a   1.000
_cell.length_b   1.000
_cell.length_c   1.000
_cell.angle_alpha   90.00
_cell.angle_beta   90.00
_cell.angle_gamma   90.00
#
_symmetry.space_group_name_H-M   'P 1'
#
loop_
_entity.id
_entity.type
_entity.pdbx_description
1 polymer ?
#
loop_
_entity_poly.entity_id
_entity_poly.type
_entity_poly.pdbx_seq_one_letter_code
_entity_poly.pdbx_strand_id
1 'polypeptide(L)'
;MAKTVVIDVDRLDREAHELFRQLTPGPSVGQDKEGRTVTIPPGERFVEITRRLRIIAVSDTLARAVTELLARGGHSAAIGHVQVDPAAEGDEQVLGLLIDFRGSRAVVPLRPGARQLRIYPEIDGIHLTGHEPLLTIELPAEAVEQDGWIKVDSIVAALAEHLSPAA
;
A
#
# COMPACT_ATOMS: atom_id res chain seq x y z
N MET A 1 7.64 -25.44 21.99
CA MET A 1 7.09 -24.12 22.40
C MET A 1 7.44 -23.12 21.32
N ALA A 2 6.47 -22.70 20.52
CA ALA A 2 6.70 -21.69 19.49
C ALA A 2 6.98 -20.35 20.18
N LYS A 3 8.12 -19.73 19.87
CA LYS A 3 8.43 -18.39 20.32
C LYS A 3 7.45 -17.45 19.62
N THR A 4 6.50 -16.87 20.34
CA THR A 4 5.62 -15.82 19.81
C THR A 4 6.51 -14.67 19.39
N VAL A 5 6.74 -14.53 18.08
CA VAL A 5 7.45 -13.39 17.52
C VAL A 5 6.47 -12.23 17.59
N VAL A 6 6.67 -11.34 18.56
CA VAL A 6 5.92 -10.08 18.62
C VAL A 6 6.40 -9.21 17.47
N ILE A 7 5.53 -8.97 16.49
CA ILE A 7 5.82 -8.07 15.38
C ILE A 7 5.67 -6.62 15.88
N ASP A 8 6.70 -5.81 15.77
CA ASP A 8 6.61 -4.38 16.09
C ASP A 8 6.00 -3.63 14.89
N VAL A 9 4.70 -3.34 14.97
CA VAL A 9 3.93 -2.66 13.92
C VAL A 9 4.44 -1.24 13.70
N ASP A 10 4.68 -0.49 14.78
CA ASP A 10 5.12 0.91 14.65
C ASP A 10 6.48 0.97 13.97
N ARG A 11 7.36 -0.03 14.22
CA ARG A 11 8.60 -0.17 13.47
C ARG A 11 8.35 -0.46 12.00
N LEU A 12 7.44 -1.37 11.65
CA LEU A 12 7.12 -1.68 10.25
C LEU A 12 6.51 -0.48 9.50
N ASP A 13 5.58 0.26 10.12
CA ASP A 13 4.99 1.46 9.53
C ASP A 13 6.06 2.53 9.27
N ARG A 14 6.95 2.78 10.26
CA ARG A 14 8.10 3.70 10.08
C ARG A 14 9.04 3.25 8.97
N GLU A 15 9.37 1.96 8.90
CA GLU A 15 10.23 1.40 7.84
C GLU A 15 9.60 1.55 6.46
N ALA A 16 8.31 1.26 6.34
CA ALA A 16 7.56 1.44 5.09
C ALA A 16 7.50 2.91 4.67
N HIS A 17 7.24 3.81 5.62
CA HIS A 17 7.20 5.25 5.38
C HIS A 17 8.57 5.84 5.03
N GLU A 18 9.64 5.38 5.67
CA GLU A 18 11.01 5.79 5.33
C GLU A 18 11.39 5.33 3.92
N LEU A 19 11.13 4.07 3.56
CA LEU A 19 11.33 3.58 2.19
C LEU A 19 10.50 4.37 1.17
N PHE A 20 9.25 4.70 1.51
CA PHE A 20 8.38 5.51 0.66
C PHE A 20 8.97 6.90 0.39
N ARG A 21 9.51 7.55 1.43
CA ARG A 21 10.17 8.86 1.31
C ARG A 21 11.48 8.78 0.50
N GLN A 22 12.35 7.82 0.80
CA GLN A 22 13.63 7.64 0.09
C GLN A 22 13.44 7.39 -1.41
N LEU A 23 12.36 6.71 -1.78
CA LEU A 23 12.01 6.40 -3.17
C LEU A 23 11.02 7.42 -3.78
N THR A 24 10.88 8.60 -3.19
CA THR A 24 10.13 9.70 -3.79
C THR A 24 11.10 10.62 -4.54
N PRO A 25 10.97 10.78 -5.88
CA PRO A 25 11.83 11.66 -6.66
C PRO A 25 11.79 13.10 -6.14
N GLY A 26 12.95 13.62 -5.75
CA GLY A 26 13.12 15.00 -5.35
C GLY A 26 13.80 15.85 -6.44
N PRO A 27 13.62 17.17 -6.42
CA PRO A 27 14.42 18.06 -7.23
C PRO A 27 15.90 17.99 -6.81
N SER A 28 16.80 18.16 -7.77
CA SER A 28 18.24 18.22 -7.52
C SER A 28 18.76 19.64 -7.74
N VAL A 29 19.91 19.94 -7.13
CA VAL A 29 20.56 21.25 -7.28
C VAL A 29 21.75 21.10 -8.23
N GLY A 30 21.78 21.91 -9.28
CA GLY A 30 22.88 21.96 -10.23
C GLY A 30 23.37 23.38 -10.49
N GLN A 31 24.37 23.53 -11.35
CA GLN A 31 24.78 24.83 -11.89
C GLN A 31 24.40 24.92 -13.37
N ASP A 32 23.88 26.09 -13.77
CA ASP A 32 23.68 26.40 -15.18
C ASP A 32 24.99 26.79 -15.88
N LYS A 33 24.93 27.13 -17.17
CA LYS A 33 26.11 27.49 -17.98
C LYS A 33 26.79 28.80 -17.52
N GLU A 34 26.13 29.58 -16.68
CA GLU A 34 26.62 30.84 -16.14
C GLU A 34 27.08 30.70 -14.68
N GLY A 35 27.10 29.47 -14.16
CA GLY A 35 27.53 29.14 -12.79
C GLY A 35 26.48 29.42 -11.73
N ARG A 36 25.24 29.75 -12.11
CA ARG A 36 24.16 30.02 -11.15
C ARG A 36 23.58 28.71 -10.65
N THR A 37 23.28 28.66 -9.35
CA THR A 37 22.57 27.53 -8.75
C THR A 37 21.14 27.48 -9.27
N VAL A 38 20.75 26.34 -9.85
CA VAL A 38 19.39 26.09 -10.35
C VAL A 38 18.82 24.82 -9.74
N THR A 39 17.50 24.82 -9.53
CA THR A 39 16.75 23.64 -9.11
C THR A 39 16.30 22.89 -10.36
N ILE A 40 16.74 21.64 -10.49
CA ILE A 40 16.45 20.77 -11.62
C ILE A 40 15.37 19.78 -11.18
N PRO A 41 14.13 19.87 -11.71
CA PRO A 41 13.09 18.90 -11.39
C PRO A 41 13.48 17.52 -11.93
N PRO A 42 13.02 16.42 -11.29
CA PRO A 42 13.26 15.08 -11.80
C PRO A 42 12.62 14.92 -13.18
N GLY A 43 13.34 14.30 -14.12
CA GLY A 43 12.80 14.00 -15.45
C GLY A 43 11.68 12.96 -15.38
N GLU A 44 10.70 13.05 -16.29
CA GLU A 44 9.48 12.22 -16.29
C GLU A 44 9.78 10.71 -16.23
N ARG A 45 10.76 10.24 -17.01
CA ARG A 45 11.17 8.83 -17.01
C ARG A 45 11.77 8.37 -15.68
N PHE A 46 12.52 9.25 -15.01
CA PHE A 46 13.05 8.93 -13.68
C PHE A 46 11.91 8.86 -12.66
N VAL A 47 10.97 9.81 -12.72
CA VAL A 47 9.76 9.79 -11.88
C VAL A 47 8.98 8.49 -12.03
N GLU A 48 8.77 8.03 -13.26
CA GLU A 48 8.06 6.77 -13.53
C GLU A 48 8.78 5.55 -12.96
N ILE A 49 10.09 5.43 -13.19
CA ILE A 49 10.89 4.30 -12.70
C ILE A 49 10.86 4.25 -11.17
N THR A 50 11.09 5.38 -10.51
CA THR A 50 11.12 5.42 -9.04
C THR A 50 9.73 5.18 -8.45
N ARG A 51 8.65 5.66 -9.09
CA ARG A 51 7.26 5.34 -8.70
C ARG A 51 7.04 3.82 -8.67
N ARG A 52 7.40 3.10 -9.74
CA ARG A 52 7.23 1.64 -9.82
C ARG A 52 8.05 0.91 -8.75
N LEU A 53 9.32 1.30 -8.58
CA LEU A 53 10.20 0.72 -7.55
C LEU A 53 9.66 0.95 -6.13
N ARG A 54 9.14 2.15 -5.86
CA ARG A 54 8.53 2.52 -4.57
C ARG A 54 7.34 1.62 -4.24
N ILE A 55 6.45 1.42 -5.21
CA ILE A 55 5.24 0.60 -5.01
C ILE A 55 5.62 -0.83 -4.63
N ILE A 56 6.55 -1.44 -5.38
CA ILE A 56 7.01 -2.81 -5.11
C ILE A 56 7.69 -2.90 -3.74
N ALA A 57 8.67 -2.03 -3.47
CA ALA A 57 9.49 -2.08 -2.26
C ALA A 57 8.71 -1.82 -0.96
N VAL A 58 7.68 -0.96 -1.01
CA VAL A 58 6.90 -0.57 0.17
C VAL A 58 5.73 -1.53 0.44
N SER A 59 5.19 -2.18 -0.61
CA SER A 59 3.98 -3.01 -0.48
C SER A 59 4.13 -4.19 0.49
N ASP A 60 5.30 -4.85 0.57
CA ASP A 60 5.54 -5.96 1.50
C ASP A 60 5.48 -5.51 2.97
N THR A 61 6.26 -4.49 3.31
CA THR A 61 6.31 -3.95 4.67
C THR A 61 4.95 -3.41 5.10
N LEU A 62 4.24 -2.73 4.18
CA LEU A 62 2.88 -2.23 4.41
C LEU A 62 1.90 -3.39 4.65
N ALA A 63 1.91 -4.43 3.81
CA ALA A 63 1.01 -5.58 3.95
C ALA A 63 1.23 -6.32 5.28
N ARG A 64 2.49 -6.47 5.71
CA ARG A 64 2.83 -7.05 7.03
C ARG A 64 2.26 -6.22 8.18
N ALA A 65 2.42 -4.90 8.13
CA ALA A 65 1.93 -4.01 9.17
C ALA A 65 0.39 -4.03 9.25
N VAL A 66 -0.30 -3.96 8.10
CA VAL A 66 -1.77 -4.03 8.03
C VAL A 66 -2.28 -5.39 8.53
N THR A 67 -1.66 -6.50 8.11
CA THR A 67 -2.04 -7.85 8.53
C THR A 67 -1.94 -8.01 10.05
N GLU A 68 -0.82 -7.58 10.64
CA GLU A 68 -0.61 -7.68 12.08
C GLU A 68 -1.60 -6.81 12.87
N LEU A 69 -1.89 -5.59 12.42
CA LEU A 69 -2.86 -4.73 13.10
C LEU A 69 -4.30 -5.25 13.00
N LEU A 70 -4.69 -5.78 11.84
CA LEU A 70 -5.99 -6.44 11.69
C LEU A 70 -6.10 -7.66 12.62
N ALA A 71 -5.05 -8.47 12.72
CA ALA A 71 -5.02 -9.61 13.63
C ALA A 71 -5.17 -9.20 15.10
N ARG A 72 -4.54 -8.09 15.53
CA ARG A 72 -4.73 -7.51 16.87
C ARG A 72 -6.15 -7.00 17.11
N GLY A 73 -6.80 -6.50 16.07
CA GLY A 73 -8.21 -6.12 16.07
C GLY A 73 -9.18 -7.31 16.05
N GLY A 74 -8.67 -8.54 15.99
CA GLY A 74 -9.49 -9.75 15.93
C GLY A 74 -10.07 -10.02 14.54
N HIS A 75 -9.46 -9.51 13.47
CA HIS A 75 -9.86 -9.77 12.09
C HIS A 75 -8.92 -10.79 11.43
N SER A 76 -9.50 -11.67 10.62
CA SER A 76 -8.76 -12.63 9.82
C SER A 76 -8.17 -11.94 8.59
N ALA A 77 -6.85 -11.87 8.54
CA ALA A 77 -6.11 -11.32 7.41
C ALA A 77 -4.83 -12.14 7.18
N ALA A 78 -4.43 -12.28 5.91
CA ALA A 78 -3.19 -12.91 5.53
C ALA A 78 -2.57 -12.19 4.33
N ILE A 79 -1.24 -12.26 4.21
CA ILE A 79 -0.56 -11.79 3.01
C ILE A 79 -0.83 -12.81 1.89
N GLY A 80 -1.46 -12.34 0.82
CA GLY A 80 -1.74 -13.11 -0.39
C GLY A 80 -0.62 -13.04 -1.42
N HIS A 81 -1.00 -13.23 -2.68
CA HIS A 81 -0.09 -13.12 -3.81
C HIS A 81 0.04 -11.67 -4.28
N VAL A 82 1.00 -11.45 -5.18
CA VAL A 82 1.09 -10.22 -5.96
C VAL A 82 -0.18 -10.08 -6.82
N GLN A 83 -0.72 -8.87 -6.87
CA GLN A 83 -1.95 -8.50 -7.56
C GLN A 83 -1.75 -7.24 -8.39
N VAL A 84 -2.51 -7.12 -9.49
CA VAL A 84 -2.64 -5.91 -10.28
C VAL A 84 -4.07 -5.39 -10.16
N ASP A 85 -4.22 -4.19 -9.61
CA ASP A 85 -5.52 -3.50 -9.49
C ASP A 85 -5.92 -2.91 -10.86
N PRO A 86 -7.00 -3.39 -11.50
CA PRO A 86 -7.44 -2.93 -12.81
C PRO A 86 -7.95 -1.47 -12.81
N ALA A 87 -8.30 -0.94 -11.64
CA ALA A 87 -8.75 0.44 -11.47
C ALA A 87 -7.62 1.36 -10.97
N ALA A 88 -6.38 0.88 -10.91
CA ALA A 88 -5.20 1.72 -10.70
C ALA A 88 -4.75 2.36 -12.03
N GLU A 89 -4.14 3.54 -11.94
CA GLU A 89 -3.49 4.20 -13.08
C GLU A 89 -2.17 3.50 -13.41
N GLY A 90 -2.20 2.30 -13.99
CA GLY A 90 -0.99 1.57 -14.37
C GLY A 90 -1.11 0.05 -14.28
N ASP A 91 0.00 -0.64 -14.52
CA ASP A 91 0.14 -2.09 -14.44
C ASP A 91 0.88 -2.53 -13.16
N GLU A 92 0.81 -1.72 -12.10
CA GLU A 92 1.63 -1.95 -10.92
C GLU A 92 1.23 -3.19 -10.15
N GLN A 93 2.25 -3.98 -9.84
CA GLN A 93 2.18 -5.18 -9.04
C GLN A 93 2.37 -4.83 -7.56
N VAL A 94 1.36 -5.12 -6.75
CA VAL A 94 1.33 -4.88 -5.29
C VAL A 94 0.99 -6.17 -4.55
N LEU A 95 1.34 -6.30 -3.27
CA LEU A 95 0.81 -7.41 -2.48
C LEU A 95 -0.70 -7.25 -2.24
N GLY A 96 -1.44 -8.32 -2.50
CA GLY A 96 -2.82 -8.47 -2.09
C GLY A 96 -2.90 -8.92 -0.64
N LEU A 97 -3.79 -8.29 0.13
CA LEU A 97 -4.20 -8.75 1.44
C LEU A 97 -5.41 -9.68 1.29
N LEU A 98 -5.29 -10.92 1.73
CA LEU A 98 -6.42 -11.85 1.84
C LEU A 98 -7.18 -11.54 3.12
N ILE A 99 -8.49 -11.38 3.01
CA ILE A 99 -9.39 -11.04 4.11
C ILE A 99 -10.67 -11.88 4.05
N ASP A 100 -11.35 -12.01 5.18
CA ASP A 100 -12.70 -12.53 5.24
C ASP A 100 -13.70 -11.36 5.21
N PHE A 101 -14.37 -11.21 4.06
CA PHE A 101 -15.33 -10.15 3.80
C PHE A 101 -16.73 -10.73 3.63
N ARG A 102 -17.64 -10.40 4.56
CA ARG A 102 -19.06 -10.83 4.53
C ARG A 102 -19.23 -12.35 4.38
N GLY A 103 -18.34 -13.13 4.99
CA GLY A 103 -18.37 -14.60 4.98
C GLY A 103 -17.72 -15.24 3.76
N SER A 104 -17.12 -14.46 2.87
CA SER A 104 -16.37 -14.93 1.71
C SER A 104 -14.93 -14.44 1.75
N ARG A 105 -14.03 -15.19 1.13
CA ARG A 105 -12.64 -14.78 0.95
C ARG A 105 -12.54 -13.70 -0.12
N ALA A 106 -11.74 -12.68 0.16
CA ALA A 106 -11.55 -11.55 -0.73
C ALA A 106 -10.10 -11.05 -0.69
N VAL A 107 -9.73 -10.27 -1.71
CA VAL A 107 -8.40 -9.71 -1.91
C VAL A 107 -8.46 -8.19 -1.89
N VAL A 108 -7.55 -7.54 -1.18
CA VAL A 108 -7.34 -6.08 -1.20
C VAL A 108 -5.94 -5.78 -1.69
N PRO A 109 -5.74 -5.30 -2.92
CA PRO A 109 -4.44 -4.83 -3.39
C PRO A 109 -3.98 -3.62 -2.56
N LEU A 110 -2.86 -3.76 -1.83
CA LEU A 110 -2.34 -2.69 -0.98
C LEU A 110 -1.34 -1.81 -1.73
N ARG A 111 -1.86 -0.74 -2.35
CA ARG A 111 -1.05 0.23 -3.07
C ARG A 111 -0.63 1.40 -2.15
N PRO A 112 0.69 1.63 -1.95
CA PRO A 112 1.16 2.76 -1.14
C PRO A 112 0.66 4.12 -1.66
N GLY A 113 0.08 4.93 -0.78
CA GLY A 113 -0.46 6.25 -1.10
C GLY A 113 -1.80 6.25 -1.85
N ALA A 114 -2.44 5.08 -2.02
CA ALA A 114 -3.74 5.00 -2.65
C ALA A 114 -4.85 5.47 -1.71
N ARG A 115 -5.60 6.51 -2.12
CA ARG A 115 -6.73 7.04 -1.35
C ARG A 115 -7.99 6.17 -1.38
N GLN A 116 -7.96 5.11 -2.20
CA GLN A 116 -9.06 4.16 -2.33
C GLN A 116 -8.52 2.77 -2.04
N LEU A 117 -9.23 2.02 -1.20
CA LEU A 117 -9.06 0.59 -1.06
C LEU A 117 -10.17 -0.09 -1.84
N ARG A 118 -9.84 -1.18 -2.55
CA ARG A 118 -10.80 -1.94 -3.33
C ARG A 118 -10.73 -3.40 -2.91
N ILE A 119 -11.89 -3.94 -2.58
CA ILE A 119 -12.05 -5.34 -2.20
C ILE A 119 -12.52 -6.10 -3.43
N TYR A 120 -11.79 -7.11 -3.85
CA TYR A 120 -12.13 -7.97 -4.97
C TYR A 120 -12.44 -9.39 -4.49
N PRO A 121 -13.20 -10.18 -5.27
CA PRO A 121 -13.27 -11.62 -5.03
C PRO A 121 -11.85 -12.24 -5.05
N GLU A 122 -11.61 -13.24 -4.21
CA GLU A 122 -10.41 -14.06 -4.34
C GLU A 122 -10.43 -14.80 -5.67
N ILE A 123 -9.33 -14.71 -6.43
CA ILE A 123 -9.12 -15.42 -7.70
C ILE A 123 -7.73 -16.06 -7.69
N ASP A 124 -7.56 -17.10 -8.50
CA ASP A 124 -6.28 -17.80 -8.66
C ASP A 124 -5.25 -17.03 -9.51
N GLY A 125 -5.61 -15.84 -10.01
CA GLY A 125 -4.80 -15.00 -10.90
C GLY A 125 -4.13 -13.81 -10.22
N ILE A 126 -3.09 -13.27 -10.86
CA ILE A 126 -2.42 -12.01 -10.47
C ILE A 126 -3.21 -10.79 -10.96
N HIS A 127 -3.87 -10.90 -12.11
CA HIS A 127 -4.62 -9.80 -12.70
C HIS A 127 -6.07 -9.89 -12.28
N LEU A 128 -6.56 -8.90 -11.55
CA LEU A 128 -7.98 -8.81 -11.17
C LEU A 128 -8.85 -8.26 -12.33
N THR A 129 -8.28 -8.17 -13.54
CA THR A 129 -8.96 -7.74 -14.76
C THR A 129 -10.18 -8.62 -15.04
N GLY A 130 -11.31 -7.99 -15.38
CA GLY A 130 -12.59 -8.69 -15.62
C GLY A 130 -13.41 -8.94 -14.35
N HIS A 131 -12.92 -8.53 -13.19
CA HIS A 131 -13.64 -8.61 -11.93
C HIS A 131 -13.96 -7.21 -11.39
N GLU A 132 -15.22 -6.98 -11.04
CA GLU A 132 -15.64 -5.74 -10.37
C GLU A 132 -15.29 -5.79 -8.87
N PRO A 133 -14.92 -4.66 -8.26
CA PRO A 133 -14.76 -4.58 -6.81
C PRO A 133 -16.08 -4.91 -6.11
N LEU A 134 -16.02 -5.80 -5.11
CA LEU A 134 -17.11 -6.05 -4.16
C LEU A 134 -17.42 -4.81 -3.31
N LEU A 135 -16.39 -4.01 -3.03
CA LEU A 135 -16.49 -2.75 -2.30
C LEU A 135 -15.32 -1.84 -2.69
N THR A 136 -15.61 -0.54 -2.81
CA THR A 136 -14.59 0.52 -2.85
C THR A 136 -14.73 1.38 -1.61
N ILE A 137 -13.64 1.59 -0.89
CA ILE A 137 -13.57 2.36 0.34
C ILE A 137 -12.72 3.60 0.06
N GLU A 138 -13.33 4.77 0.18
CA GLU A 138 -12.59 6.04 0.16
C GLU A 138 -11.94 6.25 1.52
N LEU A 139 -10.64 6.45 1.53
CA LEU A 139 -9.92 6.86 2.72
C LEU A 139 -10.16 8.36 2.96
N PRO A 140 -10.38 8.77 4.22
CA PRO A 140 -10.67 10.15 4.54
C PRO A 140 -9.45 11.04 4.19
N ALA A 141 -9.70 12.31 3.86
CA ALA A 141 -8.65 13.18 3.32
C ALA A 141 -7.50 13.39 4.32
N GLU A 142 -7.82 13.41 5.60
CA GLU A 142 -6.89 13.51 6.73
C GLU A 142 -6.01 12.25 6.93
N ALA A 143 -6.32 11.13 6.28
CA ALA A 143 -5.47 9.94 6.31
C ALA A 143 -4.20 10.10 5.47
N VAL A 144 -4.15 11.10 4.57
CA VAL A 144 -3.03 11.36 3.67
C VAL A 144 -2.10 12.41 4.29
N GLU A 145 -0.86 12.02 4.56
CA GLU A 145 0.19 12.92 5.01
C GLU A 145 0.66 13.85 3.88
N GLN A 146 1.45 14.88 4.24
CA GLN A 146 1.93 15.90 3.30
C GLN A 146 2.77 15.33 2.15
N ASP A 147 3.44 14.21 2.38
CA ASP A 147 4.25 13.49 1.38
C ASP A 147 3.45 12.46 0.57
N GLY A 148 2.13 12.36 0.81
CA GLY A 148 1.25 11.38 0.17
C GLY A 148 1.26 10.00 0.83
N TRP A 149 1.93 9.84 1.97
CA TRP A 149 1.85 8.62 2.78
C TRP A 149 0.47 8.46 3.40
N ILE A 150 0.04 7.20 3.57
CA ILE A 150 -1.18 6.86 4.29
C ILE A 150 -0.78 5.88 5.38
N LYS A 151 -1.05 6.26 6.63
CA LYS A 151 -0.70 5.45 7.80
C LYS A 151 -1.41 4.11 7.79
N VAL A 152 -0.72 3.09 8.28
CA VAL A 152 -1.30 1.74 8.43
C VAL A 152 -2.58 1.78 9.29
N ASP A 153 -2.59 2.53 10.38
CA ASP A 153 -3.77 2.66 11.26
C ASP A 153 -5.02 3.15 10.50
N SER A 154 -4.85 4.09 9.57
CA SER A 154 -5.94 4.62 8.76
C SER A 154 -6.49 3.57 7.79
N ILE A 155 -5.60 2.76 7.19
CA ILE A 155 -5.98 1.64 6.30
C ILE A 155 -6.74 0.58 7.10
N VAL A 156 -6.22 0.22 8.28
CA VAL A 156 -6.81 -0.78 9.18
C VAL A 156 -8.17 -0.34 9.68
N ALA A 157 -8.30 0.91 10.15
CA ALA A 157 -9.57 1.46 10.61
C ALA A 157 -10.64 1.39 9.50
N ALA A 158 -10.28 1.81 8.29
CA ALA A 158 -11.19 1.78 7.14
C ALA A 158 -11.59 0.36 6.72
N LEU A 159 -10.67 -0.62 6.79
CA LEU A 159 -10.99 -2.02 6.50
C LEU A 159 -11.85 -2.64 7.59
N ALA A 160 -11.49 -2.44 8.86
CA ALA A 160 -12.10 -3.08 10.02
C ALA A 160 -13.63 -2.83 10.13
N GLU A 161 -14.11 -1.67 9.68
CA GLU A 161 -15.54 -1.35 9.59
C GLU A 161 -16.36 -2.31 8.71
N HIS A 162 -15.67 -3.10 7.88
CA HIS A 162 -16.27 -3.93 6.85
C HIS A 162 -15.89 -5.41 6.93
N LEU A 163 -14.95 -5.78 7.80
CA LEU A 163 -14.49 -7.15 7.95
C LEU A 163 -15.32 -7.93 8.97
N SER A 164 -15.43 -9.24 8.73
CA SER A 164 -15.95 -10.14 9.75
C SER A 164 -14.93 -10.29 10.89
N PRO A 165 -15.39 -10.53 12.14
CA PRO A 165 -14.50 -11.01 13.20
C PRO A 165 -13.89 -12.36 12.81
N ALA A 166 -12.67 -12.62 13.28
CA ALA A 166 -12.03 -13.93 13.17
C ALA A 166 -12.87 -14.97 13.94
N ALA A 167 -13.10 -16.12 13.33
CA ALA A 167 -13.82 -17.24 13.91
C ALA A 167 -12.96 -18.04 14.90
#